data_AF-A0A2V7H7J7-F1
#
_entry.id   AF-A0A2V7H7J7-F1
#
_cell.length_a   1.000
_cell.length_b   1.000
_cell.length_c   1.000
_cell.angle_alpha   90.00
_cell.angle_beta   90.00
_cell.angle_gamma   90.00
#
_symmetry.space_group_name_H-M   'P 1'
#
loop_
_entity.id
_entity.type
_entity.pdbx_description
1 polymer ?
#
loop_
_entity_poly.entity_id
_entity_poly.type
_entity_poly.pdbx_seq_one_letter_code
_entity_poly.pdbx_strand_id
1 'polypeptide(L)'
;MIPSLVGVYPGDDFYLNAAAFQQFGIIVNADCQGNNNLIYAFGKVLTALGSPKPYNFSCTDNPQAADFILTPTDTAFVDNLIRQMNAHIAATATAHGWSYFDLNVALAPIVVAKTHFSLTNFLSCTRPFGQYISLDGIHPTADGQQTIANAAADALNSTYGFAIPKVDIPALTPTQLCP
;
A
#
# COMPACT_ATOMS: atom_id res chain seq x y z
N MET A 1 3.21 0.54 -10.03
CA MET A 1 2.26 1.37 -9.25
C MET A 1 1.44 0.50 -8.29
N ILE A 2 1.21 -0.78 -8.58
CA ILE A 2 0.67 -1.74 -7.60
C ILE A 2 1.71 -2.26 -6.59
N PRO A 3 2.97 -2.60 -6.96
CA PRO A 3 3.99 -2.96 -5.96
C PRO A 3 4.24 -1.85 -4.91
N SER A 4 3.83 -0.63 -5.27
CA SER A 4 3.90 0.57 -4.46
C SER A 4 2.76 0.70 -3.43
N LEU A 5 1.72 -0.14 -3.48
CA LEU A 5 0.71 -0.19 -2.43
C LEU A 5 1.35 -0.66 -1.13
N VAL A 6 1.21 0.10 -0.06
CA VAL A 6 1.97 -0.13 1.18
C VAL A 6 1.55 -1.43 1.88
N GLY A 7 0.27 -1.80 1.80
CA GLY A 7 -0.30 -2.98 2.45
C GLY A 7 -0.18 -4.30 1.69
N VAL A 8 0.51 -4.34 0.54
CA VAL A 8 0.70 -5.59 -0.23
C VAL A 8 2.16 -6.02 -0.19
N TYR A 9 2.45 -7.31 0.00
CA TYR A 9 3.82 -7.80 0.18
C TYR A 9 4.05 -9.08 -0.63
N PRO A 10 5.30 -9.36 -1.05
CA PRO A 10 5.63 -10.62 -1.72
C PRO A 10 5.44 -11.81 -0.77
N GLY A 11 5.36 -13.04 -1.30
CA GLY A 11 5.24 -14.24 -0.47
C GLY A 11 6.41 -14.43 0.51
N ASP A 12 7.62 -14.04 0.10
CA ASP A 12 8.83 -14.16 0.92
C ASP A 12 8.70 -13.45 2.27
N ASP A 13 8.04 -12.29 2.28
CA ASP A 13 7.82 -11.50 3.49
C ASP A 13 6.99 -12.28 4.52
N PHE A 14 5.98 -13.05 4.07
CA PHE A 14 5.19 -13.92 4.96
C PHE A 14 5.97 -15.17 5.36
N TYR A 15 6.73 -15.76 4.43
CA TYR A 15 7.56 -16.94 4.69
C TYR A 15 8.62 -16.66 5.77
N LEU A 16 9.27 -15.48 5.72
CA LEU A 16 10.22 -15.04 6.74
C LEU A 16 9.58 -14.84 8.12
N ASN A 17 8.26 -14.61 8.17
CA ASN A 17 7.48 -14.47 9.40
C ASN A 17 6.84 -15.80 9.87
N ALA A 18 7.11 -16.94 9.22
CA ALA A 18 6.45 -18.22 9.50
C ALA A 18 6.50 -18.63 10.98
N ALA A 19 7.64 -18.42 11.66
CA ALA A 19 7.79 -18.73 13.07
C ALA A 19 6.85 -17.90 13.97
N ALA A 20 6.62 -16.63 13.63
CA ALA A 20 5.69 -15.77 14.34
C ALA A 20 4.23 -16.21 14.08
N PHE A 21 3.89 -16.53 12.83
CA PHE A 21 2.57 -17.08 12.47
C PHE A 21 2.26 -18.39 13.21
N GLN A 22 3.26 -19.25 13.39
CA GLN A 22 3.11 -20.53 14.07
C GLN A 22 2.63 -20.39 15.52
N GLN A 23 2.97 -19.28 16.20
CA GLN A 23 2.48 -18.98 17.56
C GLN A 23 0.96 -18.83 17.62
N PHE A 24 0.32 -18.54 16.48
CA PHE A 24 -1.12 -18.43 16.32
C PHE A 24 -1.74 -19.68 15.67
N GLY A 25 -0.99 -20.78 15.51
CA GLY A 25 -1.45 -21.99 14.82
C GLY A 25 -1.62 -21.83 13.31
N ILE A 26 -0.99 -20.81 12.72
CA ILE A 26 -0.99 -20.56 11.28
C ILE A 26 0.30 -21.14 10.70
N ILE A 27 0.15 -22.03 9.73
CA ILE A 27 1.26 -22.67 9.01
C ILE A 27 1.43 -21.92 7.71
N VAL A 28 2.51 -21.14 7.58
CA VAL A 28 2.89 -20.52 6.31
C VAL A 28 3.47 -21.60 5.41
N ASN A 29 2.83 -21.84 4.27
CA ASN A 29 3.19 -22.90 3.35
C ASN A 29 4.52 -22.59 2.64
N ALA A 30 5.21 -23.64 2.21
CA ALA A 30 6.46 -23.50 1.44
C ALA A 30 6.26 -22.81 0.08
N ASP A 31 5.02 -22.75 -0.42
CA ASP A 31 4.64 -22.04 -1.65
C ASP A 31 4.77 -20.50 -1.54
N CYS A 32 5.03 -19.97 -0.35
CA CYS A 32 5.34 -18.56 -0.12
C CYS A 32 6.80 -18.21 -0.41
N GLN A 33 7.72 -19.18 -0.32
CA GLN A 33 9.14 -18.94 -0.54
C GLN A 33 9.44 -18.74 -2.04
N GLY A 34 10.08 -17.63 -2.39
CA GLY A 34 10.36 -17.22 -3.78
C GLY A 34 9.11 -16.84 -4.57
N ASN A 35 7.97 -16.63 -3.91
CA ASN A 35 6.70 -16.34 -4.57
C ASN A 35 6.56 -14.84 -4.86
N ASN A 36 6.42 -14.51 -6.15
CA ASN A 36 6.34 -13.13 -6.64
C ASN A 36 4.92 -12.56 -6.67
N ASN A 37 3.91 -13.30 -6.19
CA ASN A 37 2.57 -12.74 -6.03
C ASN A 37 2.57 -11.68 -4.93
N LEU A 38 1.75 -10.65 -5.09
CA LEU A 38 1.52 -9.64 -4.07
C LEU A 38 0.30 -10.02 -3.25
N ILE A 39 0.49 -10.13 -1.94
CA ILE A 39 -0.54 -10.57 -0.99
C ILE A 39 -0.97 -9.36 -0.18
N TYR A 40 -2.26 -9.08 -0.19
CA TYR A 40 -2.84 -8.02 0.63
C TYR A 40 -2.87 -8.43 2.09
N ALA A 41 -1.92 -7.89 2.88
CA ALA A 41 -1.65 -8.34 4.24
C ALA A 41 -2.86 -8.20 5.16
N PHE A 42 -3.56 -7.07 5.10
CA PHE A 42 -4.70 -6.82 5.98
C PHE A 42 -5.79 -7.90 5.82
N GLY A 43 -6.21 -8.17 4.58
CA GLY A 43 -7.20 -9.21 4.30
C GLY A 43 -6.69 -10.61 4.66
N LYS A 44 -5.53 -10.99 4.11
CA LYS A 44 -5.01 -12.36 4.23
C LYS A 44 -4.69 -12.75 5.69
N VAL A 45 -4.03 -11.86 6.44
CA VAL A 45 -3.61 -12.14 7.82
C VAL A 45 -4.82 -12.20 8.75
N LEU A 46 -5.78 -11.27 8.62
CA LEU A 46 -6.97 -11.29 9.46
C LEU A 46 -7.85 -12.52 9.18
N THR A 47 -7.98 -12.93 7.91
CA THR A 47 -8.64 -14.20 7.57
C THR A 47 -7.94 -15.39 8.23
N ALA A 48 -6.60 -15.46 8.14
CA ALA A 48 -5.85 -16.54 8.75
C ALA A 48 -6.01 -16.58 10.28
N LEU A 49 -5.98 -15.43 10.94
CA LEU A 49 -6.17 -15.30 12.40
C LEU A 49 -7.59 -15.71 12.83
N GLY A 50 -8.62 -15.30 12.09
CA GLY A 50 -10.02 -15.61 12.39
C GLY A 50 -10.48 -17.03 12.02
N SER A 51 -9.69 -17.80 11.28
CA SER A 51 -10.06 -19.14 10.80
C SER A 51 -9.77 -20.26 11.82
N PRO A 52 -10.41 -21.45 11.72
CA PRO A 52 -10.07 -22.61 12.55
C PRO A 52 -8.59 -23.03 12.44
N LYS A 53 -8.02 -23.55 13.53
CA LYS A 53 -6.60 -23.96 13.61
C LYS A 53 -6.46 -25.49 13.58
N PRO A 54 -5.44 -26.05 12.89
CA PRO A 54 -4.39 -25.33 12.16
C PRO A 54 -4.92 -24.68 10.87
N TYR A 55 -4.40 -23.50 10.53
CA TYR A 55 -4.74 -22.80 9.30
C TYR A 55 -3.55 -22.81 8.34
N ASN A 56 -3.74 -23.30 7.11
CA ASN A 56 -2.71 -23.27 6.07
C ASN A 56 -2.76 -21.95 5.31
N PHE A 57 -1.71 -21.16 5.43
CA PHE A 57 -1.54 -19.88 4.74
C PHE A 57 -0.77 -20.12 3.44
N SER A 58 -1.51 -20.15 2.33
CA SER A 58 -0.96 -20.25 0.97
C SER A 58 -0.76 -18.87 0.34
N CYS A 59 0.36 -18.71 -0.36
CA CYS A 59 0.68 -17.54 -1.18
C CYS A 59 0.41 -17.74 -2.68
N THR A 60 -0.19 -18.87 -3.04
CA THR A 60 -0.55 -19.18 -4.42
C THR A 60 -1.94 -18.67 -4.75
N ASP A 61 -2.09 -18.07 -5.92
CA ASP A 61 -3.37 -17.56 -6.42
C ASP A 61 -4.40 -18.69 -6.60
N ASN A 62 -5.64 -18.42 -6.21
CA ASN A 62 -6.80 -19.26 -6.43
C ASN A 62 -7.88 -18.44 -7.15
N PRO A 63 -7.94 -18.48 -8.49
CA PRO A 63 -8.84 -17.65 -9.28
C PRO A 63 -10.33 -17.99 -9.09
N GLN A 64 -10.66 -19.07 -8.37
CA GLN A 64 -12.04 -19.47 -8.08
C GLN A 64 -12.58 -18.89 -6.77
N ALA A 65 -11.75 -18.20 -5.98
CA ALA A 65 -12.16 -17.65 -4.69
C ALA A 65 -11.46 -16.31 -4.42
N ALA A 66 -12.04 -15.51 -3.53
CA ALA A 66 -11.33 -14.36 -2.99
C ALA A 66 -10.21 -14.84 -2.06
N ASP A 67 -8.97 -14.58 -2.43
CA ASP A 67 -7.79 -15.11 -1.74
C ASP A 67 -6.78 -14.03 -1.31
N PHE A 68 -7.05 -12.77 -1.67
CA PHE A 68 -6.25 -11.58 -1.39
C PHE A 68 -4.89 -11.56 -2.10
N ILE A 69 -4.79 -12.21 -3.26
CA ILE A 69 -3.55 -12.36 -4.03
C ILE A 69 -3.68 -11.64 -5.38
N LEU A 70 -2.60 -10.97 -5.79
CA LEU A 70 -2.43 -10.43 -7.13
C LEU A 70 -1.22 -11.10 -7.76
N THR A 71 -1.42 -11.74 -8.91
CA THR A 71 -0.33 -12.34 -9.69
C THR A 71 0.49 -11.25 -10.39
N PRO A 72 1.72 -11.56 -10.85
CA PRO A 72 2.48 -10.65 -11.71
C PRO A 72 1.69 -10.19 -12.94
N THR A 73 0.82 -11.04 -13.50
CA THR A 73 -0.04 -10.67 -14.63
C THR A 73 -1.10 -9.65 -14.24
N ASP A 74 -1.76 -9.83 -13.08
CA ASP A 74 -2.78 -8.88 -12.59
C ASP A 74 -2.15 -7.51 -12.34
N THR A 75 -1.00 -7.48 -11.66
CA THR A 75 -0.28 -6.24 -11.37
C THR A 75 0.17 -5.53 -12.64
N ALA A 76 0.70 -6.27 -13.63
CA ALA A 76 1.10 -5.71 -14.91
C ALA A 76 -0.08 -5.14 -15.69
N PHE A 77 -1.22 -5.83 -15.69
CA PHE A 77 -2.45 -5.37 -16.33
C PHE A 77 -2.94 -4.06 -15.71
N VAL A 78 -3.09 -4.01 -14.38
CA VAL A 78 -3.59 -2.82 -13.70
C VAL A 78 -2.59 -1.66 -13.80
N ASP A 79 -1.29 -1.91 -13.65
CA ASP A 79 -0.26 -0.88 -13.84
C ASP A 79 -0.30 -0.27 -15.24
N ASN A 80 -0.55 -1.09 -16.26
CA ASN A 80 -0.69 -0.60 -17.62
C ASN A 80 -1.93 0.27 -17.81
N LEU A 81 -3.06 -0.13 -17.22
CA LEU A 81 -4.28 0.66 -17.25
C LEU A 81 -4.10 2.01 -16.52
N ILE A 82 -3.49 2.00 -15.34
CA ILE A 82 -3.20 3.24 -14.58
C ILE A 82 -2.29 4.17 -15.40
N ARG A 83 -1.25 3.65 -16.09
CA ARG A 83 -0.41 4.48 -16.96
C ARG A 83 -1.20 5.14 -18.09
N GLN A 84 -2.11 4.39 -18.73
CA GLN A 84 -2.97 4.93 -19.78
C GLN A 84 -3.91 6.02 -19.24
N MET A 85 -4.52 5.80 -18.08
CA MET A 85 -5.38 6.78 -17.42
C MET A 85 -4.59 8.06 -17.08
N ASN A 86 -3.41 7.93 -16.46
CA ASN A 86 -2.58 9.07 -16.11
C ASN A 86 -2.11 9.87 -17.33
N ALA A 87 -1.73 9.17 -18.42
CA ALA A 87 -1.36 9.82 -19.67
C ALA A 87 -2.54 10.58 -20.29
N HIS A 88 -3.74 10.01 -20.27
CA HIS A 88 -4.95 10.67 -20.76
C HIS A 88 -5.31 11.92 -19.94
N ILE A 89 -5.22 11.84 -18.61
CA ILE A 89 -5.48 12.98 -17.71
C ILE A 89 -4.47 14.10 -17.99
N ALA A 90 -3.17 13.78 -18.08
CA ALA A 90 -2.13 14.77 -18.36
C ALA A 90 -2.30 15.44 -19.74
N ALA A 91 -2.60 14.64 -20.77
CA ALA A 91 -2.84 15.15 -22.12
C ALA A 91 -4.08 16.07 -22.17
N THR A 92 -5.17 15.68 -21.51
CA THR A 92 -6.39 16.49 -21.42
C THR A 92 -6.12 17.81 -20.70
N ALA A 93 -5.44 17.76 -19.55
CA ALA A 93 -5.08 18.98 -18.82
C ALA A 93 -4.22 19.93 -19.68
N THR A 94 -3.23 19.38 -20.39
CA THR A 94 -2.39 20.16 -21.32
C THR A 94 -3.20 20.80 -22.45
N ALA A 95 -4.09 20.04 -23.09
CA ALA A 95 -4.91 20.52 -24.21
C ALA A 95 -5.85 21.66 -23.82
N HIS A 96 -6.31 21.69 -22.56
CA HIS A 96 -7.22 22.70 -22.04
C HIS A 96 -6.53 23.79 -21.20
N GLY A 97 -5.21 23.72 -21.01
CA GLY A 97 -4.49 24.65 -20.13
C GLY A 97 -4.92 24.53 -18.66
N TRP A 98 -5.32 23.35 -18.22
CA TRP A 98 -5.69 23.10 -16.83
C TRP A 98 -4.48 22.78 -15.96
N SER A 99 -4.58 23.12 -14.68
CA SER A 99 -3.63 22.66 -13.67
C SER A 99 -3.59 21.14 -13.63
N TYR A 100 -2.38 20.59 -13.52
CA TYR A 100 -2.14 19.15 -13.43
C TYR A 100 -1.12 18.89 -12.32
N PHE A 101 -1.36 17.84 -11.53
CA PHE A 101 -0.36 17.28 -10.64
C PHE A 101 -0.32 15.77 -10.80
N ASP A 102 0.87 15.18 -10.67
CA ASP A 102 1.05 13.73 -10.71
C ASP A 102 0.93 13.15 -9.30
N LEU A 103 -0.14 12.38 -9.07
CA LEU A 103 -0.37 11.72 -7.79
C LEU A 103 0.75 10.72 -7.43
N ASN A 104 1.39 10.09 -8.42
CA ASN A 104 2.48 9.15 -8.15
C ASN A 104 3.70 9.86 -7.58
N VAL A 105 3.97 11.08 -8.05
CA VAL A 105 5.06 11.92 -7.49
C VAL A 105 4.72 12.33 -6.06
N ALA A 106 3.47 12.74 -5.81
CA ALA A 106 3.03 13.12 -4.45
C ALA A 106 3.13 11.95 -3.45
N LEU A 107 2.89 10.73 -3.90
CA LEU A 107 2.93 9.53 -3.04
C LEU A 107 4.30 8.83 -2.99
N ALA A 108 5.25 9.18 -3.87
CA ALA A 108 6.54 8.50 -3.97
C ALA A 108 7.32 8.42 -2.63
N PRO A 109 7.39 9.48 -1.80
CA PRO A 109 8.08 9.39 -0.51
C PRO A 109 7.47 8.37 0.45
N ILE A 110 6.13 8.22 0.42
CA ILE A 110 5.40 7.26 1.25
C ILE A 110 5.73 5.83 0.81
N VAL A 111 5.78 5.61 -0.50
CA VAL A 111 6.11 4.31 -1.10
C VAL A 111 7.55 3.91 -0.78
N VAL A 112 8.50 4.85 -0.87
CA VAL A 112 9.92 4.60 -0.57
C VAL A 112 10.14 4.24 0.90
N ALA A 113 9.31 4.76 1.80
CA ALA A 113 9.37 4.46 3.23
C ALA A 113 8.75 3.10 3.61
N LYS A 114 8.14 2.37 2.67
CA LYS A 114 7.55 1.05 2.92
C LYS A 114 8.62 0.06 3.37
N THR A 115 8.42 -0.55 4.53
CA THR A 115 9.27 -1.61 5.08
C THR A 115 8.80 -2.99 4.64
N HIS A 116 9.60 -4.04 4.87
CA HIS A 116 9.12 -5.43 4.79
C HIS A 116 7.99 -5.69 5.79
N PHE A 117 7.13 -6.66 5.47
CA PHE A 117 6.09 -7.12 6.38
C PHE A 117 6.69 -7.69 7.67
N SER A 118 6.08 -7.33 8.79
CA SER A 118 6.36 -7.91 10.10
C SER A 118 5.03 -8.23 10.76
N LEU A 119 4.80 -9.51 11.10
CA LEU A 119 3.58 -9.91 11.81
C LEU A 119 3.51 -9.23 13.18
N THR A 120 4.65 -9.11 13.88
CA THR A 120 4.71 -8.43 15.17
C THR A 120 4.21 -6.99 15.04
N ASN A 121 4.81 -6.20 14.12
CA ASN A 121 4.39 -4.82 13.92
C ASN A 121 2.94 -4.72 13.47
N PHE A 122 2.50 -5.62 12.58
CA PHE A 122 1.13 -5.67 12.10
C PHE A 122 0.10 -5.85 13.23
N LEU A 123 0.45 -6.61 14.28
CA LEU A 123 -0.45 -6.90 15.40
C LEU A 123 -0.29 -5.97 16.60
N SER A 124 0.88 -5.34 16.79
CA SER A 124 1.17 -4.54 17.97
C SER A 124 1.19 -3.03 17.72
N CYS A 125 1.56 -2.58 16.52
CA CYS A 125 1.69 -1.14 16.26
C CYS A 125 0.33 -0.49 16.03
N THR A 126 0.17 0.75 16.49
CA THR A 126 -1.02 1.57 16.18
C THR A 126 -1.08 1.97 14.71
N ARG A 127 0.08 2.06 14.03
CA ARG A 127 0.21 2.39 12.61
C ARG A 127 1.15 1.41 11.90
N PRO A 128 0.70 0.16 11.63
CA PRO A 128 1.55 -0.87 11.05
C PRO A 128 2.01 -0.56 9.61
N PHE A 129 1.33 0.36 8.93
CA PHE A 129 1.66 0.83 7.57
C PHE A 129 2.28 2.24 7.55
N GLY A 130 2.74 2.73 8.71
CA GLY A 130 3.38 4.03 8.85
C GLY A 130 2.39 5.20 8.97
N GLN A 131 2.92 6.42 8.93
CA GLN A 131 2.16 7.64 9.20
C GLN A 131 1.06 7.92 8.17
N TYR A 132 1.35 7.67 6.89
CA TYR A 132 0.58 8.22 5.79
C TYR A 132 -0.48 7.27 5.21
N ILE A 133 -0.49 6.00 5.63
CA ILE A 133 -1.41 4.96 5.13
C ILE A 133 -2.22 4.39 6.28
N SER A 134 -3.52 4.20 6.03
CA SER A 134 -4.50 3.78 7.02
C SER A 134 -4.29 2.33 7.47
N LEU A 135 -5.09 1.88 8.44
CA LEU A 135 -5.04 0.51 8.94
C LEU A 135 -5.39 -0.55 7.89
N ASP A 136 -6.05 -0.17 6.78
CA ASP A 136 -6.25 -1.10 5.67
C ASP A 136 -4.98 -1.30 4.83
N GLY A 137 -3.96 -0.45 4.94
CA GLY A 137 -2.73 -0.55 4.14
C GLY A 137 -2.87 -0.05 2.69
N ILE A 138 -4.02 0.53 2.31
CA ILE A 138 -4.30 1.03 0.96
C ILE A 138 -4.57 2.52 0.97
N HIS A 139 -5.54 2.99 1.76
CA HIS A 139 -6.00 4.37 1.70
C HIS A 139 -5.11 5.30 2.52
N PRO A 140 -4.92 6.56 2.09
CA PRO A 140 -4.18 7.53 2.88
C PRO A 140 -4.87 7.86 4.22
N THR A 141 -4.07 8.06 5.28
CA THR A 141 -4.53 8.69 6.54
C THR A 141 -4.84 10.17 6.33
N ALA A 142 -5.29 10.88 7.36
CA ALA A 142 -5.38 12.35 7.32
C ALA A 142 -4.05 13.00 6.89
N ASP A 143 -2.91 12.52 7.38
CA ASP A 143 -1.58 13.01 6.99
C ASP A 143 -1.27 12.71 5.52
N GLY A 144 -1.64 11.51 5.04
CA GLY A 144 -1.50 11.15 3.63
C GLY A 144 -2.38 12.00 2.71
N GLN A 145 -3.64 12.22 3.10
CA GLN A 145 -4.55 13.13 2.38
C GLN A 145 -4.02 14.57 2.37
N GLN A 146 -3.44 15.04 3.48
CA GLN A 146 -2.83 16.37 3.55
C GLN A 146 -1.65 16.49 2.59
N THR A 147 -0.86 15.43 2.41
CA THR A 147 0.24 15.40 1.44
C THR A 147 -0.28 15.59 0.01
N ILE A 148 -1.36 14.89 -0.35
CA ILE A 148 -2.02 15.01 -1.66
C ILE A 148 -2.62 16.41 -1.83
N ALA A 149 -3.29 16.95 -0.81
CA ALA A 149 -3.90 18.27 -0.84
C ALA A 149 -2.85 19.38 -1.02
N ASN A 150 -1.71 19.27 -0.33
CA ASN A 150 -0.59 20.19 -0.48
C ASN A 150 0.00 20.16 -1.90
N ALA A 151 0.14 18.96 -2.50
CA ALA A 151 0.61 18.83 -3.88
C ALA A 151 -0.38 19.43 -4.90
N ALA A 152 -1.68 19.26 -4.68
CA ALA A 152 -2.71 19.89 -5.50
C ALA A 152 -2.71 21.42 -5.36
N ALA A 153 -2.53 21.94 -4.14
CA ALA A 153 -2.37 23.37 -3.89
C ALA A 153 -1.15 23.94 -4.62
N ASP A 154 -0.01 23.24 -4.60
CA ASP A 154 1.19 23.66 -5.32
C ASP A 154 0.94 23.77 -6.84
N ALA A 155 0.28 22.78 -7.44
CA ALA A 155 -0.06 22.82 -8.85
C ALA A 155 -1.02 23.97 -9.20
N LEU A 156 -2.09 24.14 -8.41
CA LEU A 156 -3.06 25.22 -8.62
C LEU A 156 -2.43 26.60 -8.47
N ASN A 157 -1.60 26.80 -7.43
CA ASN A 157 -0.86 28.04 -7.22
C ASN A 157 0.10 28.31 -8.39
N SER A 158 0.80 27.29 -8.89
CA SER A 158 1.73 27.41 -10.02
C SER A 158 1.02 27.72 -11.35
N THR A 159 -0.15 27.16 -11.61
CA THR A 159 -0.86 27.35 -12.89
C THR A 159 -1.71 28.61 -12.90
N TYR A 160 -2.38 28.92 -11.80
CA TYR A 160 -3.39 29.99 -11.75
C TYR A 160 -2.98 31.21 -10.93
N GLY A 161 -1.82 31.17 -10.26
CA GLY A 161 -1.36 32.28 -9.41
C GLY A 161 -2.21 32.44 -8.13
N PHE A 162 -2.87 31.37 -7.69
CA PHE A 162 -3.58 31.37 -6.42
C PHE A 162 -2.58 31.43 -5.24
N ALA A 163 -3.13 31.71 -4.05
CA ALA A 163 -2.40 31.72 -2.79
C ALA A 163 -3.00 30.71 -1.80
N ILE A 164 -3.29 29.49 -2.29
CA ILE A 164 -3.81 28.42 -1.44
C ILE A 164 -2.71 28.03 -0.43
N PRO A 165 -2.96 28.18 0.88
CA PRO A 165 -1.96 27.85 1.89
C PRO A 165 -1.79 26.32 1.98
N LYS A 166 -0.55 25.90 2.27
CA LYS A 166 -0.25 24.51 2.64
C LYS A 166 -0.30 24.34 4.15
N VAL A 167 -0.58 23.12 4.58
CA VAL A 167 -0.57 22.73 6.00
C VAL A 167 0.62 21.82 6.24
N ASP A 168 1.44 22.16 7.23
CA ASP A 168 2.58 21.34 7.62
C ASP A 168 2.12 20.03 8.26
N ILE A 169 2.87 18.96 8.00
CA ILE A 169 2.60 17.62 8.53
C ILE A 169 3.77 17.23 9.44
N PRO A 170 3.62 17.29 10.78
CA PRO A 170 4.67 16.88 11.69
C PRO A 170 5.06 15.40 11.50
N ALA A 171 6.35 15.13 11.37
CA ALA A 171 6.84 13.75 11.27
C ALA A 171 6.65 13.00 12.59
N LEU A 172 6.07 11.80 12.51
CA LEU A 172 5.93 10.93 13.68
C LEU A 172 7.23 10.17 13.97
N THR A 173 7.55 10.04 15.25
CA THR A 173 8.65 9.19 15.75
C THR A 173 8.29 7.70 15.67
N PRO A 174 9.28 6.79 15.65
CA PRO A 174 9.01 5.35 15.66
C PRO A 174 8.09 4.90 16.81
N THR A 175 8.28 5.44 18.01
CA THR A 175 7.44 5.13 19.18
C THR A 175 6.00 5.64 19.04
N GLN A 176 5.76 6.68 18.25
CA GLN A 176 4.38 7.16 17.95
C GLN A 176 3.69 6.31 16.87
N LEU A 177 4.45 5.59 16.04
CA LEU A 177 3.90 4.64 15.07
C LEU A 177 3.64 3.28 15.73
N CYS A 178 4.56 2.86 16.59
CA CYS A 178 4.55 1.57 17.27
C CYS A 178 4.94 1.77 18.75
N PRO A 179 3.98 2.15 19.61
CA PRO A 179 4.21 2.32 21.04
C PRO A 179 4.38 1.00 21.79
#